data_AF-A0A7T1MI81-F1
#
_entry.id   AF-A0A7T1MI81-F1
#
_cell.length_a   1.000
_cell.length_b   1.000
_cell.length_c   1.000
_cell.angle_alpha   90.00
_cell.angle_beta   90.00
_cell.angle_gamma   90.00
#
_symmetry.space_group_name_H-M   'P 1'
#
loop_
_entity.id
_entity.type
_entity.pdbx_description
1 polymer ?
#
loop_
_entity_poly.entity_id
_entity_poly.type
_entity_poly.pdbx_seq_one_letter_code
_entity_poly.pdbx_strand_id
1 'polypeptide(L)'
;MAAAADLCRKPLRHGVVPVSEPAGGDGETLDVSLRLEARTAEGERLPEQDLELEIYPSGADLNLTLAWCQDEQRPMLWQGGHPVWMDAAGSRCAPPTDGAPVEALARRLRALLINA
;
A
#
# COMPACT_ATOMS: atom_id res chain seq x y z
N MET A 1 1.64 1.74 10.90
CA MET A 1 1.81 1.24 9.51
C MET A 1 2.98 0.28 9.38
N ALA A 2 4.23 0.65 9.72
CA ALA A 2 5.40 -0.25 9.71
C ALA A 2 5.15 -1.62 10.39
N ALA A 3 4.67 -1.62 11.63
CA ALA A 3 4.38 -2.85 12.36
C ALA A 3 3.30 -3.74 11.71
N ALA A 4 2.36 -3.14 10.95
CA ALA A 4 1.39 -3.92 10.18
C ALA A 4 2.07 -4.60 8.97
N ALA A 5 2.95 -3.88 8.28
CA ALA A 5 3.74 -4.40 7.17
C ALA A 5 4.66 -5.56 7.62
N ASP A 6 5.38 -5.39 8.72
CA ASP A 6 6.23 -6.44 9.33
C ASP A 6 5.46 -7.72 9.65
N LEU A 7 4.24 -7.56 10.17
CA LEU A 7 3.42 -8.71 10.56
C LEU A 7 2.91 -9.48 9.33
N CYS A 8 2.50 -8.76 8.30
CA CYS A 8 1.85 -9.33 7.11
C CYS A 8 2.86 -9.84 6.07
N ARG A 9 4.03 -9.22 5.96
CA ARG A 9 5.03 -9.51 4.92
C ARG A 9 6.31 -10.12 5.51
N LYS A 10 6.19 -11.14 6.33
CA LYS A 10 7.36 -11.84 6.89
C LYS A 10 8.21 -12.47 5.78
N PRO A 11 9.55 -12.48 5.91
CA PRO A 11 10.35 -12.04 7.06
C PRO A 11 10.76 -10.55 7.02
N LEU A 12 10.16 -9.74 6.15
CA LEU A 12 10.60 -8.37 5.91
C LEU A 12 10.37 -7.44 7.10
N ARG A 13 11.25 -6.45 7.21
CA ARG A 13 11.11 -5.28 8.10
C ARG A 13 10.81 -4.03 7.29
N HIS A 14 10.08 -3.07 7.85
CA HIS A 14 9.63 -1.90 7.09
C HIS A 14 9.91 -0.57 7.80
N GLY A 15 10.43 0.38 7.03
CA GLY A 15 10.32 1.80 7.31
C GLY A 15 9.04 2.38 6.69
N VAL A 16 8.64 3.57 7.13
CA VAL A 16 7.57 4.35 6.49
C VAL A 16 8.13 5.73 6.24
N VAL A 17 8.13 6.16 4.98
CA VAL A 17 8.58 7.50 4.59
C VAL A 17 7.45 8.20 3.82
N PRO A 18 7.23 9.50 4.03
CA PRO A 18 6.30 10.25 3.18
C PRO A 18 6.84 10.34 1.76
N VAL A 19 5.95 10.25 0.77
CA VAL A 19 6.27 10.57 -0.62
C VAL A 19 5.89 12.04 -0.83
N SER A 20 6.88 12.92 -0.91
CA SER A 20 6.64 14.34 -1.13
C SER A 20 6.18 14.59 -2.56
N GLU A 21 4.89 14.92 -2.76
CA GLU A 21 4.38 16.16 -3.39
C GLU A 21 2.84 16.14 -3.45
N PRO A 22 2.10 16.98 -2.69
CA PRO A 22 0.78 17.41 -3.10
C PRO A 22 0.95 18.50 -4.17
N ALA A 23 0.97 18.12 -5.44
CA ALA A 23 0.92 19.07 -6.54
C ALA A 23 -0.52 19.64 -6.64
N GLY A 24 -0.69 20.87 -6.12
CA GLY A 24 -1.75 21.84 -6.38
C GLY A 24 -3.11 21.38 -6.93
N GLY A 25 -4.15 21.60 -6.14
CA GLY A 25 -5.54 21.68 -6.61
C GLY A 25 -6.46 21.94 -5.44
N ASP A 26 -7.16 23.07 -5.44
CA ASP A 26 -8.08 23.49 -4.37
C ASP A 26 -9.11 22.40 -4.05
N GLY A 27 -9.14 21.93 -2.79
CA GLY A 27 -10.28 21.16 -2.24
C GLY A 27 -9.91 19.92 -1.43
N GLU A 28 -9.70 20.12 -0.12
CA GLU A 28 -10.04 19.21 1.00
C GLU A 28 -10.17 17.70 0.75
N THR A 29 -9.15 17.06 0.18
CA THR A 29 -9.02 15.60 0.27
C THR A 29 -7.59 15.30 0.68
N LEU A 30 -7.40 14.75 1.89
CA LEU A 30 -6.09 14.34 2.41
C LEU A 30 -5.65 13.08 1.66
N ASP A 31 -5.22 13.25 0.41
CA ASP A 31 -4.55 12.20 -0.34
C ASP A 31 -3.15 12.04 0.25
N VAL A 32 -2.98 10.99 1.06
CA VAL A 32 -1.72 10.72 1.75
C VAL A 32 -0.98 9.62 1.02
N SER A 33 0.18 9.96 0.45
CA SER A 33 1.07 9.00 -0.21
C SER A 33 2.30 8.72 0.65
N LEU A 34 2.52 7.45 0.94
CA LEU A 34 3.60 6.93 1.78
C LEU A 34 4.33 5.82 1.04
N ARG A 35 5.61 5.62 1.35
CA ARG A 35 6.38 4.45 0.91
C ARG A 35 6.68 3.55 2.09
N LEU A 36 6.28 2.28 1.95
CA LEU A 36 6.63 1.19 2.84
C LEU A 36 7.96 0.60 2.38
N GLU A 37 8.98 0.98 3.12
CA GLU A 37 10.36 0.79 2.76
C GLU A 37 10.87 -0.56 3.30
N ALA A 38 10.91 -1.59 2.47
CA ALA A 38 11.25 -2.96 2.84
C ALA A 38 12.76 -3.18 3.09
N ARG A 39 13.04 -4.05 4.07
CA ARG A 39 14.36 -4.46 4.49
C ARG A 39 14.39 -5.94 4.84
N THR A 40 15.57 -6.55 4.77
CA THR A 40 15.82 -7.89 5.33
C THR A 40 15.66 -7.89 6.86
N ALA A 41 15.67 -9.07 7.48
CA ALA A 41 15.65 -9.18 8.93
C ALA A 41 16.90 -8.55 9.58
N GLU A 42 18.00 -8.51 8.83
CA GLU A 42 19.29 -7.92 9.18
C GLU A 42 19.34 -6.40 8.95
N GLY A 43 18.30 -5.83 8.32
CA GLY A 43 18.15 -4.38 8.11
C GLY A 43 18.62 -3.85 6.76
N GLU A 44 19.05 -4.72 5.85
CA GLU A 44 19.51 -4.36 4.49
C GLU A 44 18.32 -3.92 3.63
N ARG A 45 18.48 -2.86 2.82
CA ARG A 45 17.41 -2.35 1.93
C ARG A 45 17.03 -3.36 0.85
N LEU A 46 15.72 -3.53 0.59
CA LEU A 46 15.18 -4.32 -0.51
C LEU A 46 14.21 -3.49 -1.37
N PRO A 47 14.70 -2.60 -2.25
CA PRO A 47 13.85 -1.70 -3.04
C PRO A 47 12.78 -2.41 -3.87
N GLU A 48 13.08 -3.60 -4.41
CA GLU A 48 12.15 -4.45 -5.17
C GLU A 48 10.90 -4.88 -4.38
N GLN A 49 10.98 -4.80 -3.04
CA GLN A 49 9.90 -5.12 -2.12
C GLN A 49 9.22 -3.87 -1.56
N ASP A 50 9.64 -2.66 -1.95
CA ASP A 50 8.99 -1.43 -1.54
C ASP A 50 7.59 -1.33 -2.13
N LEU A 51 6.66 -0.90 -1.28
CA LEU A 51 5.29 -0.62 -1.70
C LEU A 51 4.99 0.86 -1.54
N GLU A 52 4.36 1.44 -2.54
CA GLU A 52 3.67 2.71 -2.42
C GLU A 52 2.29 2.47 -1.82
N LEU A 53 1.91 3.30 -0.86
CA LEU A 53 0.64 3.30 -0.16
C LEU A 53 0.00 4.66 -0.38
N GLU A 54 -1.10 4.69 -1.10
CA GLU A 54 -1.94 5.89 -1.21
C GLU A 54 -3.23 5.68 -0.44
N ILE A 55 -3.70 6.71 0.25
CA ILE A 55 -4.87 6.68 1.11
C ILE A 55 -5.84 7.75 0.64
N TYR A 56 -7.08 7.34 0.38
CA TYR A 56 -8.14 8.20 -0.15
C TYR A 56 -9.33 8.19 0.81
N PRO A 57 -9.66 9.34 1.45
CA PRO A 57 -10.91 9.52 2.16
C PRO A 57 -12.11 9.32 1.23
N SER A 58 -13.15 8.62 1.68
CA SER A 58 -14.38 8.41 0.90
C SER A 58 -15.60 8.56 1.82
N GLY A 59 -15.96 9.81 2.12
CA GLY A 59 -17.02 10.12 3.08
C GLY A 59 -16.67 9.64 4.48
N ALA A 60 -17.46 8.70 5.02
CA ALA A 60 -17.18 8.04 6.31
C ALA A 60 -16.31 6.77 6.18
N ASP A 61 -15.86 6.46 4.97
CA ASP A 61 -15.01 5.30 4.66
C ASP A 61 -13.63 5.76 4.17
N LEU A 62 -12.72 4.80 4.01
CA LEU A 62 -11.36 4.97 3.56
C LEU A 62 -11.02 3.88 2.54
N ASN A 63 -10.53 4.31 1.39
CA ASN A 63 -9.94 3.44 0.39
C ASN A 63 -8.41 3.60 0.44
N LEU A 64 -7.68 2.57 0.06
CA LEU A 64 -6.23 2.66 -0.12
C LEU A 64 -5.75 1.82 -1.29
N THR A 65 -4.60 2.17 -1.85
CA THR A 65 -3.88 1.38 -2.85
C THR A 65 -2.56 0.87 -2.28
N LEU A 66 -2.10 -0.28 -2.79
CA LEU A 66 -0.73 -0.78 -2.61
C LEU A 66 -0.16 -1.15 -3.98
N ALA A 67 0.91 -0.49 -4.37
CA ALA A 67 1.60 -0.71 -5.66
C ALA A 67 3.10 -0.93 -5.45
N TRP A 68 3.76 -1.65 -6.36
CA TRP A 68 5.20 -1.91 -6.29
C TRP A 68 5.98 -0.72 -6.83
N CYS A 69 6.88 -0.16 -6.02
CA CYS A 69 7.61 1.05 -6.42
C CYS A 69 8.59 0.83 -7.58
N GLN A 70 9.09 -0.39 -7.78
CA GLN A 70 10.14 -0.69 -8.78
C GLN A 70 9.60 -1.38 -10.04
N ASP A 71 8.34 -1.79 -10.05
CA ASP A 71 7.76 -2.54 -11.17
C ASP A 71 6.29 -2.19 -11.37
N GLU A 72 6.06 -1.20 -12.24
CA GLU A 72 4.73 -0.74 -12.63
C GLU A 72 3.95 -1.77 -13.47
N GLN A 73 4.60 -2.84 -13.95
CA GLN A 73 3.92 -3.93 -14.66
C GLN A 73 3.25 -4.90 -13.68
N ARG A 74 3.63 -4.87 -12.40
CA ARG A 74 3.00 -5.72 -11.40
C ARG A 74 1.58 -5.24 -11.10
N PRO A 75 0.64 -6.18 -10.90
CA PRO A 75 -0.70 -5.81 -10.46
C PRO A 75 -0.67 -5.01 -9.17
N MET A 76 -1.41 -3.91 -9.10
CA MET A 76 -1.62 -3.16 -7.85
C MET A 76 -2.88 -3.65 -7.13
N LEU A 77 -2.93 -3.46 -5.82
CA LEU A 77 -4.09 -3.77 -4.99
C LEU A 77 -4.85 -2.49 -4.66
N TRP A 78 -6.15 -2.45 -4.95
CA TRP A 78 -7.09 -1.48 -4.40
C TRP A 78 -7.90 -2.10 -3.26
N GLN A 79 -8.01 -1.40 -2.14
CA GLN A 79 -8.72 -1.84 -0.95
C GLN A 79 -9.77 -0.80 -0.54
N GLY A 80 -11.01 -1.03 -0.94
CA GLY A 80 -12.20 -0.44 -0.32
C GLY A 80 -12.83 -1.42 0.66
N GLY A 81 -14.14 -1.68 0.52
CA GLY A 81 -14.84 -2.72 1.27
C GLY A 81 -14.31 -4.14 1.01
N HIS A 82 -13.83 -4.40 -0.22
CA HIS A 82 -13.21 -5.67 -0.62
C HIS A 82 -11.93 -5.41 -1.44
N PRO A 83 -10.92 -6.30 -1.38
CA PRO A 83 -9.71 -6.19 -2.19
C PRO A 83 -10.02 -6.44 -3.68
N VAL A 84 -9.44 -5.62 -4.54
CA VAL A 84 -9.46 -5.78 -6.00
C VAL A 84 -8.04 -5.62 -6.54
N TRP A 85 -7.59 -6.61 -7.28
CA TRP A 85 -6.33 -6.54 -8.03
C TRP A 85 -6.56 -5.96 -9.41
N MET A 86 -5.69 -5.04 -9.82
CA MET A 86 -5.71 -4.40 -11.14
C MET A 86 -4.36 -4.59 -11.81
N ASP A 87 -4.35 -4.97 -13.09
CA ASP A 87 -3.14 -5.01 -13.90
C ASP A 87 -2.65 -3.60 -14.28
N ALA A 88 -1.50 -3.54 -14.96
CA ALA A 88 -0.90 -2.28 -15.42
C ALA A 88 -1.76 -1.50 -16.43
N ALA A 89 -2.75 -2.14 -17.06
CA ALA A 89 -3.71 -1.49 -17.93
C ALA A 89 -4.94 -0.95 -17.17
N GLY A 90 -4.97 -1.12 -15.84
CA GLY A 90 -6.09 -0.73 -14.97
C GLY A 90 -7.26 -1.70 -15.01
N SER A 91 -7.10 -2.89 -15.62
CA SER A 91 -8.15 -3.89 -15.69
C SER A 91 -8.09 -4.84 -14.50
N ARG A 92 -9.25 -5.28 -14.00
CA ARG A 92 -9.31 -6.24 -12.91
C ARG A 92 -8.63 -7.56 -13.31
N CYS A 93 -7.74 -8.05 -12.46
CA CYS A 93 -7.00 -9.29 -12.70
C CYS A 93 -7.08 -10.24 -11.49
N ALA A 94 -6.47 -11.42 -11.64
CA ALA A 94 -6.30 -12.36 -10.54
C ALA A 94 -5.19 -11.88 -9.58
N PRO A 95 -5.25 -12.22 -8.28
CA PRO A 95 -4.18 -11.93 -7.34
C PRO A 95 -2.85 -12.55 -7.83
N PRO A 96 -1.71 -11.84 -7.71
CA PRO A 96 -0.40 -12.43 -7.96
C PRO A 96 -0.09 -13.50 -6.90
N THR A 97 0.89 -14.35 -7.18
CA THR A 97 1.29 -15.47 -6.30
C THR A 97 1.62 -15.02 -4.88
N ASP A 98 2.22 -13.83 -4.72
CA ASP A 98 2.58 -13.20 -3.45
C ASP A 98 1.56 -12.16 -2.98
N GLY A 99 0.33 -12.19 -3.52
CA GLY A 99 -0.73 -11.21 -3.23
C GLY A 99 -1.35 -11.35 -1.84
N ALA A 100 -1.44 -12.55 -1.27
CA ALA A 100 -2.11 -12.77 0.02
C ALA A 100 -1.50 -11.95 1.19
N PRO A 101 -0.16 -11.86 1.36
CA PRO A 101 0.48 -10.92 2.28
C PRO A 101 0.08 -9.45 2.08
N VAL A 102 -0.08 -9.02 0.83
CA VAL A 102 -0.44 -7.63 0.47
C VAL A 102 -1.90 -7.35 0.80
N GLU A 103 -2.81 -8.28 0.54
CA GLU A 103 -4.22 -8.18 0.96
C GLU A 103 -4.35 -8.12 2.49
N ALA A 104 -3.59 -8.96 3.21
CA ALA A 104 -3.59 -8.96 4.65
C ALA A 104 -3.09 -7.61 5.22
N LEU A 105 -2.06 -7.04 4.59
CA LEU A 105 -1.54 -5.72 4.93
C LEU A 105 -2.61 -4.64 4.68
N ALA A 106 -3.21 -4.60 3.49
CA ALA A 106 -4.22 -3.62 3.12
C ALA A 106 -5.41 -3.62 4.09
N ARG A 107 -5.94 -4.80 4.42
CA ARG A 107 -7.04 -4.96 5.38
C ARG A 107 -6.67 -4.43 6.76
N ARG A 108 -5.45 -4.71 7.21
CA ARG A 108 -4.95 -4.27 8.52
C ARG A 108 -4.68 -2.76 8.55
N LEU A 109 -4.14 -2.18 7.49
CA LEU A 109 -3.94 -0.73 7.37
C LEU A 109 -5.29 0.00 7.40
N ARG A 110 -6.25 -0.43 6.57
CA ARG A 110 -7.59 0.16 6.56
C ARG A 110 -8.26 0.08 7.92
N ALA A 111 -8.18 -1.08 8.60
CA ALA A 111 -8.73 -1.23 9.95
C ALA A 111 -8.04 -0.33 10.99
N LEU A 112 -6.73 -0.11 10.89
CA LEU A 112 -6.01 0.80 11.79
C LEU A 112 -6.38 2.25 11.55
N LEU A 113 -6.56 2.66 10.28
CA LEU A 113 -6.82 4.04 9.89
C LEU A 113 -8.27 4.48 10.15
N ILE A 114 -9.24 3.58 10.00
CA ILE A 114 -10.65 3.86 10.34
C ILE A 114 -10.84 4.00 11.86
N ASN A 115 -10.00 3.36 12.67
CA ASN A 115 -10.08 3.38 14.13
C ASN A 115 -9.06 4.33 14.80
N ALA A 116 -8.33 5.13 14.01
CA ALA A 116 -7.34 6.08 14.51
C ALA A 116 -7.98 7.45 14.76
#